data_AF-A0A0Q1C1W5-F1
#
_entry.id   AF-A0A0Q1C1W5-F1
#
_cell.length_a   1.000
_cell.length_b   1.000
_cell.length_c   1.000
_cell.angle_alpha   90.00
_cell.angle_beta   90.00
_cell.angle_gamma   90.00
#
_symmetry.space_group_name_H-M   'P 1'
#
loop_
_entity.id
_entity.type
_entity.pdbx_description
1 polymer ?
#
loop_
_entity_poly.entity_id
_entity_poly.type
_entity_poly.pdbx_seq_one_letter_code
_entity_poly.pdbx_strand_id
1 'polypeptide(L)'
;MRIKFIFVSLVFLSLVASCIKTEKPCHKADTIGIQFTPPFDFTKSDTLQIDDLKFTHVNNIDSFQLGNYLPNKTMVFFELEGKQAKENSNQITIGTALGRKLTKSGQYNILNGAELLTTGKLRISRKDGKNIKICFPPNYQAILLD
;
A
#
# COMPACT_ATOMS: atom_id res chain seq x y z
N MET A 1 39.03 -44.99 40.47
CA MET A 1 37.69 -45.10 41.09
C MET A 1 36.89 -43.86 40.67
N ARG A 2 35.80 -44.05 39.90
CA ARG A 2 34.54 -43.24 39.86
C ARG A 2 34.69 -41.71 39.66
N ILE A 3 34.08 -41.02 38.70
CA ILE A 3 32.76 -41.12 38.06
C ILE A 3 32.78 -40.26 36.78
N LYS A 4 32.08 -40.74 35.74
CA LYS A 4 31.70 -39.99 34.53
C LYS A 4 30.67 -38.92 34.89
N PHE A 5 30.85 -37.67 34.45
CA PHE A 5 29.71 -36.77 34.23
C PHE A 5 29.74 -36.24 32.81
N ILE A 6 28.75 -36.71 32.07
CA ILE A 6 28.40 -36.47 30.68
C ILE A 6 27.63 -35.14 30.59
N PHE A 7 27.85 -34.44 29.48
CA PHE A 7 26.94 -33.50 28.80
C PHE A 7 25.79 -32.93 29.63
N VAL A 8 25.71 -31.61 29.76
CA VAL A 8 24.57 -30.78 29.29
C VAL A 8 25.03 -29.32 29.38
N SER A 9 25.45 -28.73 28.26
CA SER A 9 25.20 -27.29 28.01
C SER A 9 25.46 -26.93 26.55
N LEU A 10 24.99 -27.79 25.62
CA LEU A 10 25.09 -27.58 24.18
C LEU A 10 23.69 -27.46 23.56
N VAL A 11 22.76 -26.75 24.21
CA VAL A 11 21.44 -26.40 23.64
C VAL A 11 20.94 -25.07 24.23
N PHE A 12 21.67 -23.99 23.99
CA PHE A 12 21.09 -22.63 23.97
C PHE A 12 21.53 -21.88 22.71
N LEU A 13 21.94 -22.64 21.68
CA LEU A 13 21.90 -22.19 20.30
C LEU A 13 20.49 -22.48 19.78
N SER A 14 19.94 -21.58 18.98
CA SER A 14 18.66 -21.70 18.24
C SER A 14 17.38 -21.60 19.07
N LEU A 15 17.04 -20.41 19.56
CA LEU A 15 15.65 -19.95 19.62
C LEU A 15 15.55 -18.41 19.74
N VAL A 16 16.51 -17.69 19.16
CA VAL A 16 16.19 -16.36 18.64
C VAL A 16 15.53 -16.65 17.30
N ALA A 17 14.24 -16.93 17.35
CA ALA A 17 13.40 -17.01 16.17
C ALA A 17 13.61 -15.70 15.43
N SER A 18 14.39 -15.75 14.35
CA SER A 18 14.43 -14.69 13.36
C SER A 18 12.99 -14.46 12.97
N CYS A 19 12.41 -13.38 13.48
CA CYS A 19 11.27 -12.72 12.87
C CYS A 19 11.78 -12.34 11.48
N ILE A 20 11.63 -13.25 10.52
CA ILE A 20 11.83 -12.95 9.11
C ILE A 20 10.74 -11.94 8.82
N LYS A 21 11.08 -10.65 8.96
CA LYS A 21 10.27 -9.57 8.41
C LYS A 21 10.22 -9.88 6.93
N THR A 22 9.10 -10.40 6.46
CA THR A 22 8.84 -10.58 5.04
C THR A 22 9.07 -9.21 4.40
N GLU A 23 10.17 -9.07 3.67
CA GLU A 23 10.51 -7.79 3.07
C GLU A 23 9.39 -7.39 2.11
N LYS A 24 8.98 -6.13 2.15
CA LYS A 24 7.98 -5.61 1.21
C LYS A 24 8.61 -5.68 -0.19
N PRO A 25 8.00 -6.36 -1.18
CA PRO A 25 8.45 -6.25 -2.56
C PRO A 25 8.50 -4.78 -2.95
N CYS A 26 9.68 -4.34 -3.40
CA CYS A 26 9.91 -3.00 -3.89
C CYS A 26 10.30 -3.07 -5.36
N HIS A 27 9.62 -2.30 -6.20
CA HIS A 27 9.92 -2.17 -7.61
C HIS A 27 10.45 -0.76 -7.90
N LYS A 28 11.39 -0.65 -8.83
CA LYS A 28 11.97 0.62 -9.26
C LYS A 28 11.96 0.73 -10.78
N ALA A 29 11.35 1.79 -11.29
CA ALA A 29 11.38 2.12 -12.72
C ALA A 29 11.10 3.62 -12.93
N ASP A 30 11.46 4.11 -14.09
CA ASP A 30 11.30 5.50 -14.54
C ASP A 30 9.82 5.84 -14.80
N THR A 31 9.04 4.84 -15.25
CA THR A 31 7.59 4.86 -15.33
C THR A 31 7.04 3.60 -14.66
N ILE A 32 5.99 3.73 -13.85
CA ILE A 32 5.33 2.58 -13.22
C ILE A 32 3.82 2.70 -13.41
N GLY A 33 3.19 1.60 -13.82
CA GLY A 33 1.75 1.43 -13.72
C GLY A 33 1.33 0.69 -12.45
N ILE A 34 0.19 1.05 -11.87
CA ILE A 34 -0.45 0.32 -10.76
C ILE A 34 -1.95 0.21 -11.00
N GLN A 35 -2.52 -0.96 -10.71
CA GLN A 35 -3.97 -1.17 -10.71
C GLN A 35 -4.36 -1.99 -9.48
N PHE A 36 -5.36 -1.51 -8.75
CA PHE A 36 -5.92 -2.22 -7.61
C PHE A 36 -6.82 -3.35 -8.08
N THR A 37 -6.82 -4.48 -7.38
CA THR A 37 -7.58 -5.68 -7.72
C THR A 37 -8.54 -6.07 -6.59
N PRO A 38 -9.69 -6.70 -6.90
CA PRO A 38 -10.58 -7.24 -5.87
C PRO A 38 -9.86 -8.22 -4.94
N PRO A 39 -10.29 -8.41 -3.68
CA PRO A 39 -11.59 -7.99 -3.11
C PRO A 39 -11.67 -6.56 -2.52
N PHE A 40 -10.60 -5.76 -2.63
CA PHE A 40 -10.39 -4.45 -2.00
C PHE A 40 -10.50 -4.46 -0.46
N ASP A 41 -10.26 -5.60 0.19
CA ASP A 41 -10.33 -5.76 1.64
C ASP A 41 -8.96 -5.51 2.28
N PHE A 42 -8.63 -4.23 2.46
CA PHE A 42 -7.35 -3.80 3.00
C PHE A 42 -7.42 -3.63 4.52
N THR A 43 -6.36 -4.05 5.21
CA THR A 43 -6.16 -3.81 6.63
C THR A 43 -5.32 -2.54 6.85
N LYS A 44 -5.27 -2.04 8.10
CA LYS A 44 -4.41 -0.90 8.44
C LYS A 44 -2.91 -1.17 8.22
N SER A 45 -2.50 -2.43 8.24
CA SER A 45 -1.13 -2.86 7.93
C SER A 45 -0.83 -2.89 6.43
N ASP A 46 -1.85 -2.89 5.58
CA ASP A 46 -1.70 -2.88 4.13
C ASP A 46 -1.39 -1.47 3.67
N THR A 47 -0.09 -1.21 3.51
CA THR A 47 0.42 0.11 3.13
C THR A 47 1.07 0.07 1.76
N LEU A 48 0.66 0.97 0.88
CA LEU A 48 1.37 1.29 -0.35
C LEU A 48 2.36 2.41 -0.07
N GLN A 49 3.62 2.23 -0.43
CA GLN A 49 4.63 3.26 -0.35
C GLN A 49 5.10 3.60 -1.76
N ILE A 50 5.09 4.89 -2.09
CA ILE A 50 5.64 5.43 -3.34
C ILE A 50 6.67 6.47 -2.93
N ASP A 51 7.95 6.15 -3.13
CA ASP A 51 9.08 6.89 -2.59
C ASP A 51 8.94 7.12 -1.07
N ASP A 52 8.87 8.37 -0.63
CA ASP A 52 8.69 8.75 0.78
C ASP A 52 7.21 8.89 1.17
N LEU A 53 6.28 8.77 0.22
CA LEU A 53 4.85 8.85 0.47
C LEU A 53 4.31 7.50 0.90
N LYS A 54 3.79 7.42 2.13
CA LYS A 54 3.12 6.24 2.66
C LYS A 54 1.60 6.42 2.62
N PHE A 55 0.93 5.51 1.94
CA PHE A 55 -0.52 5.43 1.80
C PHE A 55 -1.11 4.32 2.68
N THR A 56 -2.26 4.59 3.27
CA THR A 56 -3.01 3.63 4.11
C THR A 56 -4.48 3.63 3.75
N HIS A 57 -5.14 2.48 3.85
CA HIS A 57 -6.56 2.36 3.54
C HIS A 57 -7.45 2.66 4.73
N VAL A 58 -8.52 3.39 4.50
CA VAL A 58 -9.51 3.78 5.51
C VAL A 58 -10.93 3.62 5.00
N ASN A 59 -11.84 3.32 5.92
CA ASN A 59 -13.28 3.23 5.61
C ASN A 59 -13.96 4.59 5.71
N ASN A 60 -13.36 5.60 6.35
CA ASN A 60 -13.95 6.93 6.47
C ASN A 60 -13.02 7.94 5.84
N ILE A 61 -13.49 8.59 4.77
CA ILE A 61 -12.76 9.61 4.04
C ILE A 61 -13.47 10.94 4.30
N ASP A 62 -13.52 11.35 5.56
CA ASP A 62 -13.94 12.71 5.86
C ASP A 62 -12.93 13.68 5.26
N SER A 63 -13.45 14.72 4.61
CA SER A 63 -12.71 15.76 3.89
C SER A 63 -11.63 16.45 4.71
N PHE A 64 -11.72 16.39 6.05
CA PHE A 64 -10.75 16.95 6.99
C PHE A 64 -9.51 16.08 7.24
N GLN A 65 -9.50 14.81 6.80
CA GLN A 65 -8.36 13.94 6.99
C GLN A 65 -7.25 14.23 5.96
N LEU A 66 -6.31 15.09 6.34
CA LEU A 66 -5.18 15.59 5.55
C LEU A 66 -4.13 14.53 5.15
N GLY A 67 -4.32 13.27 5.54
CA GLY A 67 -3.36 12.19 5.30
C GLY A 67 -3.36 11.63 3.87
N ASN A 68 -2.35 10.81 3.60
CA ASN A 68 -2.25 9.94 2.42
C ASN A 68 -3.15 8.72 2.60
N TYR A 69 -4.46 8.96 2.64
CA TYR A 69 -5.46 7.91 2.79
C TYR A 69 -6.04 7.51 1.44
N LEU A 70 -6.26 6.20 1.29
CA LEU A 70 -6.94 5.60 0.15
C LEU A 70 -8.24 4.92 0.62
N PRO A 71 -9.26 4.83 -0.24
CA PRO A 71 -10.49 4.10 0.08
C PRO A 71 -10.21 2.62 0.35
N ASN A 72 -10.89 2.05 1.35
CA ASN A 72 -11.00 0.61 1.55
C ASN A 72 -12.26 0.07 0.85
N LYS A 73 -12.55 -1.24 0.98
CA LYS A 73 -13.70 -1.95 0.38
C LYS A 73 -15.01 -1.16 0.41
N THR A 74 -15.34 -0.56 1.55
CA THR A 74 -16.50 0.32 1.69
C THR A 74 -16.05 1.63 2.31
N MET A 75 -16.30 2.73 1.62
CA MET A 75 -15.97 4.08 2.08
C MET A 75 -17.24 4.81 2.55
N VAL A 76 -17.16 5.46 3.70
CA VAL A 76 -18.07 6.49 4.17
C VAL A 76 -17.57 7.80 3.57
N PHE A 77 -18.36 8.39 2.68
CA PHE A 77 -18.02 9.65 2.01
C PHE A 77 -18.79 10.85 2.56
N PHE A 78 -19.83 10.60 3.36
CA PHE A 78 -20.59 11.63 4.03
C PHE A 78 -21.21 11.08 5.31
N GLU A 79 -21.14 11.85 6.39
CA GLU A 79 -21.81 11.55 7.65
C GLU A 79 -22.53 12.79 8.16
N LEU A 80 -23.82 12.65 8.49
CA LEU A 80 -24.64 13.73 9.04
C LEU A 80 -25.53 13.16 10.14
N GLU A 81 -25.43 13.70 11.35
CA GLU A 81 -26.25 13.31 12.51
C GLU A 81 -26.24 11.78 12.77
N GLY A 82 -25.07 11.14 12.60
CA GLY A 82 -24.90 9.70 12.79
C GLY A 82 -25.40 8.82 11.63
N LYS A 83 -25.95 9.41 10.57
CA LYS A 83 -26.28 8.70 9.32
C LYS A 83 -25.09 8.75 8.37
N GLN A 84 -24.69 7.59 7.85
CA GLN A 84 -23.53 7.44 6.97
C GLN A 84 -23.97 7.09 5.55
N ALA A 85 -23.53 7.89 4.57
CA ALA A 85 -23.58 7.52 3.17
C ALA A 85 -22.33 6.71 2.82
N LYS A 86 -22.55 5.48 2.35
CA LYS A 86 -21.50 4.49 2.08
C LYS A 86 -21.51 4.10 0.61
N GLU A 87 -20.32 3.90 0.07
CA GLU A 87 -20.12 3.39 -1.29
C GLU A 87 -19.08 2.28 -1.27
N ASN A 88 -19.29 1.25 -2.10
CA ASN A 88 -18.27 0.22 -2.30
C ASN A 88 -17.19 0.73 -3.24
N SER A 89 -15.94 0.62 -2.81
CA SER A 89 -14.80 0.97 -3.64
C SER A 89 -14.59 -0.06 -4.74
N ASN A 90 -14.05 0.43 -5.85
CA ASN A 90 -13.54 -0.38 -6.93
C ASN A 90 -12.17 0.16 -7.36
N GLN A 91 -11.54 -0.52 -8.33
CA GLN A 91 -10.25 -0.13 -8.89
C GLN A 91 -10.18 1.32 -9.39
N ILE A 92 -11.28 1.85 -9.96
CA ILE A 92 -11.36 3.24 -10.46
C ILE A 92 -11.32 4.22 -9.29
N THR A 93 -12.15 3.98 -8.27
CA THR A 93 -12.23 4.85 -7.09
C THR A 93 -10.89 4.94 -6.37
N ILE A 94 -10.23 3.81 -6.12
CA ILE A 94 -8.94 3.77 -5.42
C ILE A 94 -7.82 4.34 -6.30
N GLY A 95 -7.76 3.94 -7.58
CA GLY A 95 -6.76 4.45 -8.53
C GLY A 95 -6.85 5.97 -8.70
N THR A 96 -8.06 6.52 -8.83
CA THR A 96 -8.29 7.96 -8.96
C THR A 96 -7.93 8.70 -7.68
N ALA A 97 -8.25 8.14 -6.50
CA ALA A 97 -7.85 8.71 -5.22
C ALA A 97 -6.33 8.79 -5.09
N LEU A 98 -5.61 7.71 -5.44
CA LEU A 98 -4.15 7.69 -5.46
C LEU A 98 -3.59 8.73 -6.45
N GLY A 99 -4.09 8.76 -7.68
CA GLY A 99 -3.69 9.72 -8.71
C GLY A 99 -3.83 11.16 -8.23
N ARG A 100 -4.99 11.52 -7.64
CA ARG A 100 -5.23 12.86 -7.07
C ARG A 100 -4.22 13.21 -5.98
N LYS A 101 -3.90 12.28 -5.07
CA LYS A 101 -2.92 12.50 -3.99
C LYS A 101 -1.51 12.69 -4.54
N LEU A 102 -1.12 11.91 -5.55
CA LEU A 102 0.18 12.06 -6.21
C LEU A 102 0.29 13.35 -7.03
N THR A 103 -0.78 13.78 -7.71
CA THR A 103 -0.81 15.09 -8.35
C THR A 103 -0.67 16.21 -7.32
N LYS A 104 -1.38 16.11 -6.19
CA LYS A 104 -1.34 17.10 -5.11
C LYS A 104 0.03 17.20 -4.43
N SER A 105 0.81 16.11 -4.38
CA SER A 105 2.17 16.16 -3.85
C SER A 105 3.13 16.99 -4.74
N GLY A 106 2.73 17.25 -6.00
CA GLY A 106 3.50 18.04 -6.94
C GLY A 106 4.68 17.30 -7.58
N GLN A 107 5.02 16.09 -7.14
CA GLN A 107 6.23 15.36 -7.53
C GLN A 107 6.06 14.45 -8.76
N TYR A 108 4.82 14.13 -9.14
CA TYR A 108 4.53 13.12 -10.17
C TYR A 108 3.72 13.68 -11.33
N ASN A 109 3.94 13.10 -12.51
CA ASN A 109 3.08 13.24 -13.68
C ASN A 109 2.14 12.05 -13.76
N ILE A 110 0.87 12.29 -14.11
CA ILE A 110 -0.11 11.25 -14.45
C ILE A 110 -0.09 11.08 -15.97
N LEU A 111 0.34 9.92 -16.46
CA LEU A 111 0.58 9.71 -17.89
C LEU A 111 -0.67 9.30 -18.67
N ASN A 112 -1.68 8.76 -17.98
CA ASN A 112 -2.87 8.18 -18.59
C ASN A 112 -4.17 8.66 -17.93
N GLY A 113 -4.28 9.98 -17.68
CA GLY A 113 -5.39 10.56 -16.90
C GLY A 113 -6.80 10.18 -17.37
N ALA A 114 -7.05 10.11 -18.69
CA ALA A 114 -8.35 9.70 -19.21
C ALA A 114 -8.63 8.20 -18.99
N GLU A 115 -7.64 7.33 -19.19
CA GLU A 115 -7.74 5.88 -18.98
C GLU A 115 -7.93 5.55 -17.49
N LEU A 116 -7.30 6.31 -16.60
CA LEU A 116 -7.44 6.17 -15.15
C LEU A 116 -8.90 6.27 -14.71
N LEU A 117 -9.66 7.21 -15.28
CA LEU A 117 -11.06 7.46 -14.93
C LEU A 117 -12.02 6.34 -15.35
N THR A 118 -11.63 5.49 -16.30
CA THR A 118 -12.47 4.41 -16.83
C THR A 118 -11.99 3.01 -16.43
N THR A 119 -10.70 2.84 -16.17
CA THR A 119 -10.10 1.52 -15.91
C THR A 119 -9.52 1.36 -14.51
N GLY A 120 -9.23 2.48 -13.83
CA GLY A 120 -8.47 2.48 -12.57
C GLY A 120 -6.99 2.19 -12.71
N LYS A 121 -6.48 2.02 -13.94
CA LYS A 121 -5.04 1.87 -14.20
C LYS A 121 -4.37 3.22 -14.09
N LEU A 122 -3.43 3.35 -13.16
CA LEU A 122 -2.67 4.56 -12.94
C LEU A 122 -1.24 4.38 -13.45
N ARG A 123 -0.80 5.18 -14.42
CA ARG A 123 0.60 5.26 -14.87
C ARG A 123 1.21 6.58 -14.44
N ILE A 124 2.39 6.50 -13.82
CA ILE A 124 3.08 7.66 -13.24
C ILE A 124 4.55 7.70 -13.64
N SER A 125 5.09 8.92 -13.70
CA SER A 125 6.54 9.21 -13.72
C SER A 125 6.84 10.33 -12.73
N ARG A 126 8.09 10.44 -12.26
CA ARG A 126 8.50 11.61 -11.47
C ARG A 126 8.77 12.81 -12.37
N LYS A 127 8.44 14.00 -11.89
CA LYS A 127 8.72 15.26 -12.61
C LYS A 127 10.20 15.59 -12.69
N ASP A 128 10.99 15.12 -11.73
CA ASP A 128 12.44 15.31 -11.69
C ASP A 128 13.21 14.27 -12.52
N GLY A 129 12.52 13.40 -13.25
CA GLY A 129 13.11 12.38 -14.12
C GLY A 129 13.77 11.21 -13.37
N LYS A 130 13.69 11.16 -12.03
CA LYS A 130 14.24 10.04 -11.26
C LYS A 130 13.31 8.83 -11.31
N ASN A 131 13.89 7.66 -11.02
CA ASN A 131 13.12 6.43 -10.87
C ASN A 131 12.16 6.55 -9.68
N ILE A 132 10.96 6.02 -9.86
CA ILE A 132 9.96 5.80 -8.81
C ILE A 132 10.30 4.51 -8.08
N LYS A 133 10.17 4.49 -6.75
CA LYS A 133 10.20 3.27 -5.94
C LYS A 133 8.81 2.99 -5.38
N ILE A 134 8.18 1.88 -5.77
CA ILE A 134 6.91 1.42 -5.16
C ILE A 134 7.15 0.20 -4.30
N CYS A 135 6.63 0.19 -3.06
CA CYS A 135 6.67 -0.96 -2.16
C CYS A 135 5.31 -1.21 -1.51
N PHE A 136 4.91 -2.47 -1.39
CA PHE A 136 3.70 -2.89 -0.68
C PHE A 136 3.87 -4.31 -0.13
N PRO A 137 3.07 -4.79 0.85
CA PRO A 137 3.20 -6.15 1.37
C PRO A 137 2.89 -7.21 0.30
N PRO A 138 3.41 -8.45 0.40
CA PRO A 138 3.25 -9.47 -0.64
C PRO A 138 1.80 -9.78 -1.06
N ASN A 139 0.84 -9.69 -0.13
CA ASN A 139 -0.59 -9.97 -0.38
C ASN A 139 -1.41 -8.69 -0.62
N TYR A 140 -0.74 -7.58 -0.96
CA TYR A 140 -1.43 -6.34 -1.26
C TYR A 140 -2.26 -6.50 -2.53
N GLN A 141 -3.51 -6.03 -2.49
CA GLN A 141 -4.49 -6.23 -3.58
C GLN A 141 -4.31 -5.19 -4.69
N ALA A 142 -3.11 -5.18 -5.27
CA ALA A 142 -2.75 -4.41 -6.43
C ALA A 142 -1.68 -5.13 -7.25
N ILE A 143 -1.65 -4.85 -8.55
CA ILE A 143 -0.61 -5.30 -9.46
C ILE A 143 0.15 -4.10 -10.01
N LEU A 144 1.45 -4.29 -10.25
CA LEU A 144 2.24 -3.37 -11.05
C LEU A 144 2.08 -3.72 -12.52
N LEU A 145 2.08 -2.69 -13.36
CA LEU A 145 1.97 -2.81 -14.81
C LEU A 145 3.24 -2.24 -15.42
N ASP A 146 3.78 -2.96 -16.40
CA ASP A 146 4.88 -2.52 -17.26
C ASP A 146 4.39 -1.46 -18.27
#